data_AF-A0A017S1I2-F1
#
_entry.id   AF-A0A017S1I2-F1
#
_cell.length_a   1.000
_cell.length_b   1.000
_cell.length_c   1.000
_cell.angle_alpha   90.00
_cell.angle_beta   90.00
_cell.angle_gamma   90.00
#
_symmetry.space_group_name_H-M   'P 1'
#
loop_
_entity.id
_entity.type
_entity.pdbx_description
1 polymer ?
#
loop_
_entity_poly.entity_id
_entity_poly.type
_entity_poly.pdbx_seq_one_letter_code
_entity_poly.pdbx_strand_id
1 'polypeptide(L)' 'MRYDKTLPQLRIIQVNVARSPSPHEAALQLAFEQDYHVILIQEPWVVMGFLYEPKGWQFG' A
#
# COMPACT_ATOMS: atom_id res chain seq x y z
N MET A 1 -20.18 21.10 12.62
CA MET A 1 -20.78 20.14 11.69
C MET A 1 -21.16 18.89 12.48
N ARG A 2 -22.44 18.50 12.51
CA ARG A 2 -22.85 17.21 13.07
C ARG A 2 -22.64 16.17 11.98
N TYR A 3 -21.78 15.19 12.24
CA TYR A 3 -21.59 14.05 11.35
C TYR A 3 -22.86 13.20 11.38
N ASP A 4 -23.57 13.17 10.25
CA ASP A 4 -24.65 12.23 10.05
C ASP A 4 -24.06 10.82 9.91
N LYS A 5 -24.34 9.95 10.89
CA LYS A 5 -23.85 8.57 10.93
C LYS A 5 -24.57 7.66 9.92
N THR A 6 -25.61 8.16 9.25
CA THR A 6 -26.36 7.40 8.23
C THR A 6 -25.75 7.51 6.84
N LEU A 7 -24.88 8.49 6.61
CA LEU A 7 -24.17 8.64 5.34
C LEU A 7 -22.99 7.65 5.26
N PRO A 8 -22.79 6.98 4.11
CA PRO A 8 -21.61 6.16 3.89
C PRO A 8 -20.33 6.98 4.14
N GLN A 9 -19.43 6.45 4.98
CA GLN A 9 -18.18 7.11 5.29
C GLN A 9 -17.04 6.55 4.45
N LEU A 10 -16.38 7.43 3.69
CA LEU A 10 -15.13 7.09 3.02
C LEU A 10 -14.03 6.91 4.08
N ARG A 11 -13.44 5.71 4.11
CA ARG A 11 -12.33 5.37 5.00
C ARG A 11 -11.03 5.34 4.22
N ILE A 12 -10.08 6.18 4.64
CA ILE A 12 -8.77 6.35 4.00
C ILE A 12 -7.70 6.02 5.03
N ILE A 13 -6.67 5.28 4.62
CA ILE A 13 -5.46 5.07 5.41
C ILE A 13 -4.24 5.63 4.67
N GLN A 14 -3.32 6.22 5.41
CA GLN A 14 -2.06 6.75 4.89
C GLN A 14 -0.89 6.16 5.68
N VAL A 15 0.12 5.67 4.98
CA VAL A 15 1.27 4.98 5.59
C VAL A 15 2.55 5.16 4.78
N ASN A 16 3.66 5.40 5.47
CA ASN A 16 4.99 5.32 4.90
C ASN A 16 5.56 3.91 5.13
N VAL A 17 5.97 3.23 4.06
CA VAL A 17 6.46 1.85 4.11
C VAL A 17 7.99 1.74 3.95
N ALA A 18 8.69 2.89 3.91
CA ALA A 18 10.15 3.00 3.89
C ALA A 18 10.83 2.13 2.82
N ARG A 19 10.21 2.01 1.64
CA ARG A 19 10.62 1.15 0.51
C ARG A 19 10.81 -0.32 0.89
N SER A 20 10.16 -0.78 1.94
CA SER A 20 10.30 -2.13 2.46
C SER A 20 9.14 -3.02 2.01
N PRO A 21 9.42 -4.23 1.47
CA PRO A 21 8.38 -5.12 0.93
C PRO A 21 7.38 -5.56 2.01
N SER A 22 7.87 -5.99 3.18
CA SER A 22 7.01 -6.52 4.24
C SER A 22 6.03 -5.46 4.81
N PRO A 23 6.45 -4.23 5.14
CA PRO A 23 5.53 -3.15 5.50
C PRO A 23 4.58 -2.75 4.38
N HIS A 24 5.00 -2.84 3.11
CA HIS A 24 4.11 -2.60 1.97
C HIS A 24 2.99 -3.65 1.93
N GLU A 25 3.33 -4.93 1.97
CA GLU A 25 2.35 -6.03 1.97
C GLU A 25 1.44 -5.96 3.20
N ALA A 26 1.99 -5.69 4.38
CA ALA A 26 1.22 -5.54 5.61
C ALA A 26 0.23 -4.37 5.54
N ALA A 27 0.63 -3.24 4.92
CA ALA A 27 -0.25 -2.09 4.72
C ALA A 27 -1.43 -2.41 3.79
N LEU A 28 -1.19 -3.18 2.73
CA LEU A 28 -2.23 -3.65 1.81
C LEU A 28 -3.19 -4.64 2.49
N GLN A 29 -2.64 -5.60 3.24
CA GLN A 29 -3.43 -6.57 4.01
C GLN A 29 -4.31 -5.86 5.04
N LEU A 30 -3.76 -4.90 5.79
CA LEU A 30 -4.50 -4.10 6.76
C LEU A 30 -5.64 -3.31 6.11
N ALA A 31 -5.38 -2.71 4.94
CA ALA A 31 -6.40 -1.96 4.21
C ALA A 31 -7.55 -2.87 3.77
N PHE A 32 -7.24 -4.09 3.31
CA PHE A 32 -8.23 -5.09 2.92
C PHE A 32 -9.03 -5.60 4.13
N GLU A 33 -8.36 -6.09 5.18
CA GLU A 33 -9.00 -6.67 6.36
C GLU A 33 -9.87 -5.69 7.12
N GLN A 34 -9.55 -4.40 7.05
CA GLN A 34 -10.30 -3.36 7.74
C GLN A 34 -11.26 -2.60 6.83
N ASP A 35 -11.54 -3.03 5.61
CA ASP A 35 -12.46 -2.34 4.68
C ASP A 35 -12.11 -0.84 4.49
N TYR A 36 -10.83 -0.54 4.30
CA TYR A 36 -10.42 0.79 3.82
C TYR A 36 -10.71 0.91 2.32
N HIS A 37 -11.27 2.04 1.93
CA HIS A 37 -11.66 2.29 0.54
C HIS A 37 -10.48 2.83 -0.28
N VAL A 38 -9.56 3.54 0.37
CA VAL A 38 -8.38 4.14 -0.24
C VAL A 38 -7.19 3.98 0.68
N ILE A 39 -6.05 3.62 0.10
CA ILE A 39 -4.75 3.59 0.77
C ILE A 39 -3.76 4.51 0.04
N LEU A 40 -3.07 5.35 0.81
CA LEU A 40 -2.04 6.28 0.34
C LEU A 40 -0.68 5.83 0.87
N ILE A 41 0.14 5.22 0.02
CA ILE A 41 1.46 4.69 0.39
C ILE A 41 2.56 5.69 0.05
N GLN A 42 3.35 6.11 1.03
CA GLN A 42 4.60 6.83 0.83
C GLN A 42 5.78 5.86 0.81
N GLU A 43 6.79 6.19 -0.01
CA GLU A 43 7.97 5.36 -0.22
C GLU A 43 7.61 3.89 -0.55
N PRO A 44 6.76 3.62 -1.55
CA PRO A 44 6.35 2.26 -1.86
C PRO A 44 7.56 1.40 -2.24
N TRP A 45 7.54 0.14 -1.81
CA TRP A 45 8.39 -0.88 -2.43
C TRP A 45 7.89 -1.15 -3.85
N VAL A 46 8.69 -0.81 -4.85
CA VAL A 46 8.40 -1.02 -6.27
C VAL A 46 9.56 -1.83 -6.84
N VAL A 47 9.30 -3.05 -7.30
CA VAL A 47 10.28 -3.80 -8.09
C VAL A 47 10.32 -3.18 -9.48
N MET A 48 11.41 -2.47 -9.80
CA MET A 48 11.70 -2.02 -11.16
C MET A 48 12.04 -3.23 -12.03
N GLY A 49 11.01 -3.89 -12.58
CA GLY A 49 11.15 -5.11 -13.39
C GLY A 49 11.02 -4.92 -14.91
N PHE A 50 10.90 -3.69 -15.44
CA PHE A 50 10.62 -3.52 -16.88
C PHE A 50 11.45 -2.45 -17.62
N LEU A 51 12.45 -1.83 -17.00
CA LEU A 51 13.28 -0.85 -17.72
C LEU A 51 14.80 -1.08 -17.68
N TYR A 52 15.32 -2.14 -17.07
CA TYR A 52 16.73 -2.51 -17.25
C TYR A 52 16.96 -3.98 -16.85
N GLU A 53 17.00 -4.89 -17.84
CA GLU A 53 17.69 -6.17 -17.66
C GLU A 53 19.11 -6.06 -18.24
N PRO A 54 20.15 -6.01 -17.39
CA PRO A 54 21.41 -6.64 -17.70
C PRO A 54 21.49 -7.91 -16.84
N LYS A 55 21.38 -9.05 -17.52
CA LYS A 55 21.60 -10.43 -17.05
C LYS A 55 22.39 -10.53 -15.72
N GLY A 56 21.82 -11.17 -14.68
CA GLY A 56 22.67 -11.64 -13.59
C GLY A 56 22.06 -12.07 -12.26
N TRP A 57 20.78 -11.85 -11.97
CA TRP A 57 20.23 -12.18 -10.64
C TRP A 57 19.30 -13.40 -10.71
N GLN A 58 19.85 -14.56 -10.33
CA GLN A 58 19.07 -15.73 -9.93
C GLN A 58 18.85 -15.63 -8.42
N PHE A 59 17.59 -15.65 -7.98
CA PHE A 59 17.30 -15.96 -6.57
C PHE A 59 17.44 -17.48 -6.43
N GLY A 60 18.37 -17.90 -5.57
CA GLY A 60 18.51 -19.28 -5.11
C GLY A 60 17.45 -19.67 -4.09
#